data_AF-A0A1C7MVM3-F1
#
_entry.id   AF-A0A1C7MVM3-F1
#
_cell.length_a   1.000
_cell.length_b   1.000
_cell.length_c   1.000
_cell.angle_alpha   90.00
_cell.angle_beta   90.00
_cell.angle_gamma   90.00
#
_symmetry.space_group_name_H-M   'P 1'
#
loop_
_entity.id
_entity.type
_entity.pdbx_description
1 polymer ?
#
loop_
_entity_poly.entity_id
_entity_poly.type
_entity_poly.pdbx_seq_one_letter_code
_entity_poly.pdbx_strand_id
1 'polypeptide(L)'
;MSLTQVAGYTVSKTTSLNITLEEAISNSKKSSSFLLHMLVMIEPSQIKTNEIAKDAYNECVQLKEFLSEQLWSEVDDDGISSVQSALDDLNQALGKYEMTNDMIEGEWEFVESAACCVSTY
;
A
#
# COMPACT_ATOMS: atom_id res chain seq x y z
N MET A 1 -1.50 -30.56 8.57
CA MET A 1 -1.38 -29.45 7.62
C MET A 1 -2.07 -29.87 6.33
N SER A 2 -3.25 -29.34 6.06
CA SER A 2 -4.03 -29.66 4.86
C SER A 2 -3.89 -28.50 3.88
N LEU A 3 -3.36 -28.77 2.69
CA LEU A 3 -3.28 -27.82 1.58
C LEU A 3 -4.57 -27.94 0.78
N THR A 4 -5.40 -26.90 0.81
CA THR A 4 -6.61 -26.84 -0.01
C THR A 4 -6.20 -26.49 -1.44
N GLN A 5 -6.28 -27.46 -2.36
CA GLN A 5 -6.06 -27.25 -3.78
C GLN A 5 -7.37 -26.85 -4.45
N VAL A 6 -7.37 -25.73 -5.17
CA VAL A 6 -8.45 -25.35 -6.09
C VAL A 6 -7.82 -25.19 -7.48
N ALA A 7 -8.33 -25.95 -8.47
CA ALA A 7 -7.99 -25.84 -9.90
C ALA A 7 -6.50 -25.97 -10.29
N GLY A 8 -5.69 -26.77 -9.58
CA GLY A 8 -4.32 -27.09 -9.98
C GLY A 8 -3.29 -25.97 -9.76
N TYR A 9 -3.70 -24.83 -9.22
CA TYR A 9 -2.79 -23.78 -8.77
C TYR A 9 -2.52 -23.97 -7.27
N THR A 10 -1.23 -24.08 -6.92
CA THR A 10 -0.81 -24.12 -5.53
C THR A 10 -0.90 -22.70 -4.99
N VAL A 11 -2.01 -22.35 -4.35
CA VAL A 11 -2.17 -21.10 -3.60
C VAL A 11 -1.18 -21.16 -2.44
N SER A 12 0.01 -20.63 -2.69
CA SER A 12 1.13 -20.71 -1.78
C SER A 12 1.05 -19.50 -0.86
N LYS A 13 0.82 -19.79 0.42
CA LYS A 13 1.07 -18.92 1.57
C LYS A 13 0.03 -17.82 1.77
N THR A 14 -1.12 -18.19 2.32
CA THR A 14 -2.00 -17.25 3.00
C THR A 14 -1.21 -16.61 4.15
N THR A 15 -1.05 -15.29 4.13
CA THR A 15 -0.55 -14.55 5.29
C THR A 15 -1.62 -14.65 6.36
N SER A 16 -1.55 -15.72 7.16
CA SER A 16 -2.53 -16.03 8.20
C SER A 16 -2.37 -15.03 9.34
N LEU A 17 -2.90 -13.81 9.17
CA LEU A 17 -3.10 -12.91 10.28
C LEU A 17 -4.14 -13.56 11.20
N ASN A 18 -3.76 -13.77 12.47
CA ASN A 18 -4.65 -14.35 13.47
C ASN A 18 -5.60 -13.26 14.01
N ILE A 19 -6.34 -12.62 13.09
CA ILE A 19 -7.25 -11.50 13.36
C ILE A 19 -8.54 -11.72 12.57
N THR A 20 -9.65 -11.21 13.09
CA THR A 20 -10.95 -11.27 12.40
C THR A 20 -11.04 -10.27 11.25
N LEU A 21 -12.02 -10.44 10.36
CA LEU A 21 -12.29 -9.50 9.26
C LEU A 21 -12.55 -8.08 9.77
N GLU A 22 -13.36 -7.93 10.82
CA GLU A 22 -13.66 -6.63 11.43
C GLU A 22 -12.42 -5.98 12.04
N GLU A 23 -11.55 -6.77 12.68
CA GLU A 23 -10.27 -6.28 13.19
C GLU A 23 -9.34 -5.86 12.05
N ALA A 24 -9.29 -6.62 10.95
CA ALA A 24 -8.50 -6.26 9.79
C ALA A 24 -8.97 -4.95 9.14
N ILE A 25 -10.29 -4.73 9.04
CA ILE A 25 -10.89 -3.48 8.55
C ILE A 25 -10.62 -2.30 9.50
N SER A 26 -10.68 -2.54 10.81
CA SER A 26 -10.38 -1.50 11.80
C SER A 26 -8.90 -1.13 11.79
N ASN A 27 -8.02 -2.13 11.69
CA ASN A 27 -6.59 -1.95 11.64
C ASN A 27 -6.17 -1.30 10.33
N SER A 28 -6.74 -1.67 9.18
CA SER A 28 -6.41 -1.05 7.90
C SER A 28 -6.66 0.45 7.90
N LYS A 29 -7.78 0.91 8.47
CA LYS A 29 -8.10 2.34 8.62
C LYS A 29 -7.13 3.07 9.55
N LYS A 30 -6.74 2.43 10.66
CA LYS A 30 -5.76 3.01 11.59
C LYS A 30 -4.37 3.09 10.96
N SER A 31 -3.90 2.01 10.36
CA SER A 31 -2.55 1.89 9.83
C SER A 31 -2.39 2.73 8.56
N SER A 32 -3.39 2.79 7.68
CA SER A 32 -3.39 3.73 6.53
C SER A 32 -3.37 5.19 6.98
N SER A 33 -4.24 5.58 7.93
CA SER A 33 -4.25 6.93 8.49
C SER A 33 -2.93 7.29 9.16
N PHE A 34 -2.37 6.37 9.95
CA PHE A 34 -1.08 6.55 10.60
C PHE A 34 0.05 6.74 9.57
N LEU A 35 0.10 5.90 8.54
CA LEU A 35 1.08 6.01 7.46
C LEU A 35 0.95 7.36 6.75
N LEU A 36 -0.27 7.78 6.40
CA LEU A 36 -0.53 9.07 5.77
C LEU A 36 -0.09 10.25 6.64
N HIS A 37 -0.43 10.22 7.93
CA HIS A 37 -0.01 11.26 8.87
C HIS A 37 1.51 11.31 9.02
N MET A 38 2.15 10.14 9.08
CA MET A 38 3.59 10.05 9.17
C MET A 38 4.27 10.61 7.92
N LEU A 39 3.78 10.27 6.72
CA LEU A 39 4.28 10.81 5.44
C LEU A 39 4.22 12.34 5.37
N VAL A 40 3.25 12.97 6.04
CA VAL A 40 3.15 14.44 6.11
C VAL A 40 4.15 15.04 7.09
N MET A 41 4.51 14.31 8.15
CA MET A 41 5.41 14.81 9.20
C MET A 41 6.89 14.52 8.94
N ILE A 42 7.19 13.47 8.17
CA ILE A 42 8.56 13.11 7.83
C ILE A 42 9.00 13.88 6.58
N GLU A 43 10.25 14.32 6.57
CA GLU A 43 10.83 14.84 5.35
C GLU A 43 10.96 13.69 4.33
N PRO A 44 10.59 13.89 3.05
CA PRO A 44 10.65 12.83 2.05
C PRO A 44 12.00 12.12 2.05
N SER A 45 13.12 12.86 2.04
CA SER A 45 14.48 12.30 2.06
C SER A 45 14.76 11.30 3.19
N GLN A 46 14.02 11.36 4.29
CA GLN A 46 14.16 10.48 5.46
C GLN A 46 13.26 9.22 5.39
N ILE A 47 12.37 9.11 4.41
CA ILE A 47 11.44 7.97 4.30
C ILE A 47 12.17 6.62 4.19
N LYS A 48 13.34 6.61 3.55
CA LYS A 48 14.17 5.42 3.35
C LYS A 48 14.94 4.98 4.58
N THR A 49 15.22 5.90 5.50
CA THR A 49 15.94 5.64 6.75
C THR A 49 14.98 5.50 7.93
N ASN A 50 13.71 5.86 7.74
CA ASN A 50 12.67 5.77 8.75
C ASN A 50 12.08 4.36 8.81
N GLU A 51 12.58 3.55 9.74
CA GLU A 51 12.10 2.20 9.99
C GLU A 51 10.62 2.18 10.42
N ILE A 52 10.13 3.21 11.12
CA ILE A 52 8.71 3.31 11.53
C ILE A 52 7.81 3.45 10.30
N ALA A 53 8.25 4.23 9.30
CA ALA A 53 7.51 4.41 8.06
C ALA A 53 7.48 3.10 7.23
N LYS A 54 8.59 2.36 7.21
CA LYS A 54 8.65 1.03 6.57
C LYS A 54 7.80 0.00 7.27
N ASP A 55 7.80 -0.01 8.60
CA ASP A 55 6.99 -0.93 9.40
C ASP A 55 5.50 -0.66 9.16
N ALA A 56 5.08 0.61 9.21
CA ALA A 56 3.71 1.01 8.91
C ALA A 56 3.30 0.67 7.47
N TYR A 57 4.21 0.85 6.50
CA TYR A 57 4.00 0.44 5.12
C TYR A 57 3.80 -1.08 5.00
N ASN A 58 4.69 -1.88 5.60
CA ASN A 58 4.61 -3.34 5.58
C ASN A 58 3.33 -3.85 6.25
N GLU A 59 2.90 -3.22 7.35
CA GLU A 59 1.64 -3.54 8.00
C GLU A 59 0.44 -3.27 7.07
N CYS A 60 0.44 -2.14 6.36
CA CYS A 60 -0.59 -1.83 5.37
C CYS A 60 -0.60 -2.84 4.21
N VAL A 61 0.56 -3.29 3.75
CA VAL A 61 0.68 -4.34 2.71
C VAL A 61 0.08 -5.65 3.19
N GLN A 62 0.42 -6.11 4.40
CA GLN A 62 -0.12 -7.36 4.95
C GLN A 62 -1.63 -7.31 5.13
N LEU A 63 -2.17 -6.17 5.61
CA LEU A 63 -3.61 -5.96 5.75
C LEU A 63 -4.31 -5.94 4.38
N LYS A 64 -3.69 -5.35 3.36
CA LYS A 64 -4.21 -5.35 1.99
C LYS A 64 -4.28 -6.76 1.42
N GLU A 65 -3.22 -7.57 1.58
CA GLU A 65 -3.21 -8.96 1.12
C GLU A 65 -4.30 -9.77 1.81
N PHE A 66 -4.41 -9.68 3.13
CA PHE A 66 -5.44 -10.38 3.90
C PHE A 66 -6.86 -9.97 3.48
N LEU A 67 -7.15 -8.67 3.41
CA LEU A 67 -8.46 -8.17 2.99
C LEU A 67 -8.80 -8.56 1.54
N SER A 68 -7.80 -8.60 0.66
CA SER A 68 -7.98 -9.07 -0.71
C SER A 68 -8.31 -10.56 -0.74
N GLU A 69 -7.64 -11.39 0.07
CA GLU A 69 -7.98 -12.82 0.22
C GLU A 69 -9.40 -13.01 0.76
N GLN A 70 -9.83 -12.19 1.72
CA GLN A 70 -11.18 -12.24 2.27
C GLN A 70 -12.24 -11.88 1.22
N LEU A 71 -11.99 -10.92 0.31
CA LEU A 71 -12.89 -10.66 -0.82
C LEU A 71 -13.15 -11.89 -1.69
N TRP A 72 -12.15 -12.76 -1.84
CA TRP A 72 -12.29 -14.02 -2.59
C TRP A 72 -12.89 -15.16 -1.76
N SER A 73 -13.00 -15.00 -0.44
CA SER A 73 -13.40 -16.02 0.53
C SER A 73 -14.68 -15.62 1.27
N GLU A 74 -15.84 -15.79 0.61
CA GLU A 74 -17.18 -15.81 1.22
C GLU A 74 -17.49 -14.65 2.20
N VAL A 75 -17.23 -13.40 1.80
CA VAL A 75 -17.72 -12.22 2.53
C VAL A 75 -19.13 -11.89 2.04
N ASP A 76 -20.07 -11.68 2.98
CA ASP A 76 -21.43 -11.21 2.69
C ASP A 76 -21.41 -9.86 1.94
N ASP A 77 -22.40 -9.56 1.10
CA ASP A 77 -22.45 -8.34 0.26
C ASP A 77 -22.18 -7.02 1.04
N ASP A 78 -22.65 -6.92 2.29
CA ASP A 78 -22.40 -5.76 3.18
C ASP A 78 -20.94 -5.69 3.66
N GLY A 79 -20.32 -6.85 3.87
CA GLY A 79 -18.90 -6.97 4.20
C GLY A 79 -18.02 -6.60 3.00
N ILE A 80 -18.43 -6.94 1.77
CA ILE A 80 -17.68 -6.64 0.53
C ILE A 80 -17.47 -5.13 0.42
N SER A 81 -18.52 -4.34 0.61
CA SER A 81 -18.44 -2.87 0.56
C SER A 81 -17.46 -2.31 1.60
N SER A 82 -17.46 -2.88 2.81
CA SER A 82 -16.58 -2.46 3.90
C SER A 82 -15.12 -2.83 3.63
N VAL A 83 -14.88 -4.01 3.06
CA VAL A 83 -13.55 -4.48 2.66
C VAL A 83 -13.00 -3.67 1.49
N GLN A 84 -13.82 -3.38 0.48
CA GLN A 84 -13.43 -2.53 -0.65
C GLN A 84 -13.04 -1.12 -0.17
N SER A 85 -13.85 -0.49 0.68
CA SER A 85 -13.50 0.81 1.27
C SER A 85 -12.18 0.76 2.03
N ALA A 86 -11.95 -0.30 2.82
CA ALA A 86 -10.69 -0.49 3.54
C ALA A 86 -9.48 -0.70 2.61
N LEU A 87 -9.66 -1.42 1.49
CA LEU A 87 -8.62 -1.62 0.49
C LEU A 87 -8.31 -0.34 -0.28
N ASP A 88 -9.32 0.49 -0.56
CA ASP A 88 -9.13 1.80 -1.20
C ASP A 88 -8.31 2.73 -0.30
N ASP A 89 -8.61 2.77 1.01
CA ASP A 89 -7.85 3.54 1.99
C ASP A 89 -6.38 3.07 2.07
N LEU A 90 -6.16 1.75 2.10
CA LEU A 90 -4.82 1.16 2.08
C LEU A 90 -4.08 1.48 0.78
N ASN A 91 -4.72 1.33 -0.37
CA ASN A 91 -4.12 1.63 -1.68
C ASN A 91 -3.73 3.11 -1.79
N GLN A 92 -4.55 4.02 -1.27
CA GLN A 92 -4.23 5.43 -1.24
C GLN A 92 -2.99 5.71 -0.37
N ALA A 93 -2.89 5.09 0.80
CA ALA A 93 -1.77 5.27 1.71
C ALA A 93 -0.46 4.68 1.15
N LEU A 94 -0.54 3.45 0.62
CA LEU A 94 0.58 2.77 -0.03
C LEU A 94 1.07 3.56 -1.26
N GLY A 95 0.15 3.97 -2.15
CA GLY A 95 0.51 4.72 -3.35
C GLY A 95 1.14 6.08 -3.03
N LYS A 96 0.75 6.74 -1.93
CA LYS A 96 1.43 7.95 -1.47
C LYS A 96 2.82 7.69 -0.93
N TYR A 97 3.02 6.58 -0.20
CA TYR A 97 4.34 6.16 0.24
C TYR A 97 5.26 5.89 -0.94
N GLU A 98 4.78 5.11 -1.93
CA GLU A 98 5.51 4.79 -3.15
C GLU A 98 5.82 6.04 -3.96
N MET A 99 4.86 6.94 -4.19
CA MET A 99 5.10 8.20 -4.90
C MET A 99 6.13 9.09 -4.17
N THR A 100 6.09 9.13 -2.84
CA THR A 100 7.07 9.89 -2.04
C THR A 100 8.45 9.24 -2.15
N ASN A 101 8.53 7.91 -2.08
CA ASN A 101 9.76 7.16 -2.25
C ASN A 101 10.35 7.34 -3.67
N ASP A 102 9.52 7.27 -4.69
CA ASP A 102 9.86 7.46 -6.09
C ASP A 102 10.31 8.89 -6.38
N MET A 103 9.75 9.91 -5.71
CA MET A 103 10.23 11.30 -5.84
C MET A 103 11.66 11.47 -5.33
N ILE A 104 12.11 10.61 -4.41
CA ILE A 104 13.48 10.64 -3.86
C ILE A 104 14.42 9.75 -4.66
N GLU A 105 13.93 8.62 -5.17
CA GLU A 105 14.67 7.82 -6.18
C GLU A 105 14.77 8.55 -7.52
N GLY A 106 13.79 9.40 -7.81
CA GLY A 106 13.61 10.23 -9.00
C GLY A 106 14.29 11.60 -8.93
N GLU A 107 15.44 11.71 -8.26
CA GLU A 107 16.55 12.58 -8.73
C GLU A 107 17.12 12.01 -10.06
N TRP A 108 16.23 11.69 -11.00
CA TRP A 108 16.54 11.38 -12.39
C TRP A 108 16.15 12.62 -13.18
N GLU A 109 17.17 13.44 -13.42
CA GLU A 109 17.25 14.42 -14.49
C GLU A 109 16.03 15.33 -14.66
N PHE A 110 15.97 16.38 -13.86
CA PHE A 110 15.46 17.66 -14.37
C PHE A 110 16.46 18.13 -15.46
N VAL A 111 16.42 17.53 -16.66
CA VAL A 111 17.04 18.17 -17.84
C VAL A 111 16.20 19.40 -18.09
N GLU A 112 16.68 20.51 -17.51
CA GLU A 112 16.33 21.87 -17.87
C GLU A 112 16.33 21.95 -19.40
N SER A 113 15.15 21.82 -20.02
CA SER A 113 14.97 22.19 -21.43
C SER A 113 14.94 23.72 -21.54
N ALA A 114 15.93 24.37 -20.92
CA ALA A 114 16.24 25.77 -21.11
C ALA A 114 17.23 25.86 -22.29
N ALA A 115 16.68 26.17 -23.47
CA ALA A 115 17.28 26.92 -24.57
C ALA A 115 16.85 26.41 -25.96
N CYS A 116 15.55 26.42 -26.25
CA CYS A 116 15.11 26.63 -27.64
C CYS A 116 15.14 28.14 -27.95
N CYS A 117 16.34 28.72 -27.92
CA CYS A 117 16.60 30.06 -28.45
C CYS A 117 17.57 29.92 -29.63
N VAL A 118 17.11 29.37 -30.75
CA VAL A 118 17.82 29.55 -32.02
C VAL A 118 17.20 30.76 -32.71
N SER A 119 17.79 31.92 -32.46
CA SER A 119 17.66 33.07 -33.36
C SER A 119 18.21 32.65 -34.71
N THR A 120 17.37 32.71 -35.75
CA THR A 120 17.81 32.56 -37.13
C THR A 120 17.90 33.97 -37.71
N TYR A 121 19.11 34.45 -37.93
CA TYR A 121 19.41 35.55 -38.87
C TYR A 121 19.87 34.94 -40.18
#